data_AF-A0A1U8Q9A7-F1
#
_entry.id   AF-A0A1U8Q9A7-F1
#
_cell.length_a   1.000
_cell.length_b   1.000
_cell.length_c   1.000
_cell.angle_alpha   90.00
_cell.angle_beta   90.00
_cell.angle_gamma   90.00
#
_symmetry.space_group_name_H-M   'P 1'
#
loop_
_entity.id
_entity.type
_entity.pdbx_description
1 polymer ?
#
loop_
_entity_poly.entity_id
_entity_poly.type
_entity_poly.pdbx_seq_one_letter_code
_entity_poly.pdbx_strand_id
1 'polypeptide(L)'
;MQVELCLSVALYTFFPLVSELAAEIAAGVFMRQSQVHTMGANAASQQPENTIVLINLGPLGVKFDNTTAFMTYEKFWHKQIAIKASFFGEYEVLYVKYPGLPPSPPSTTSSITTIDGGPLPGHGNNGRTIQPLGVDVRRKQKGGLGGGMIAIIVLLSVIAIVFCVGAAWVFILKCGRHSSQPASTIEAFVPSLAKTSGAVGSMMFGSGASSASLSFGSSFATYIETARTFSAGEIERATDNYDDSRILGEGGFGRVYSGTLDDGINCLVFKTNLLSLDSWEDEINLTQSL
;
A
#
# COMPACT_ATOMS: atom_id res chain seq x y z
N MET A 1 6.33 -16.78 -3.10
CA MET A 1 7.35 -15.79 -3.50
C MET A 1 7.03 -14.54 -2.72
N GLN A 2 8.00 -14.01 -1.98
CA GLN A 2 7.78 -12.88 -1.09
C GLN A 2 8.17 -11.58 -1.80
N VAL A 3 7.31 -10.59 -1.73
CA VAL A 3 7.51 -9.27 -2.33
C VAL A 3 7.19 -8.23 -1.27
N GLU A 4 8.07 -7.26 -1.12
CA GLU A 4 7.84 -6.12 -0.23
C GLU A 4 7.78 -4.83 -1.04
N LEU A 5 6.68 -4.11 -0.88
CA LEU A 5 6.38 -2.87 -1.60
C LEU A 5 6.25 -1.71 -0.61
N CYS A 6 6.82 -0.56 -0.95
CA CYS A 6 6.52 0.70 -0.28
C CYS A 6 5.50 1.47 -1.13
N LEU A 7 4.34 1.78 -0.56
CA LEU A 7 3.26 2.52 -1.21
C LEU A 7 3.16 3.92 -0.61
N SER A 8 3.00 4.95 -1.44
CA SER A 8 2.78 6.32 -0.98
C SER A 8 1.33 6.58 -0.59
N VAL A 9 0.89 5.84 0.42
CA VAL A 9 -0.44 5.92 1.02
C VAL A 9 -0.32 5.59 2.49
N ALA A 10 -1.08 6.28 3.34
CA ALA A 10 -1.01 6.06 4.78
C ALA A 10 -1.61 4.70 5.17
N LEU A 11 -1.11 4.11 6.26
CA LEU A 11 -1.49 2.75 6.66
C LEU A 11 -3.01 2.61 6.91
N TYR A 12 -3.63 3.60 7.55
CA TYR A 12 -5.07 3.59 7.81
C TYR A 12 -5.93 3.67 6.54
N THR A 13 -5.47 4.40 5.52
CA THR A 13 -6.11 4.47 4.20
C THR A 13 -5.89 3.20 3.38
N PHE A 14 -4.82 2.47 3.65
CA PHE A 14 -4.47 1.25 2.92
C PHE A 14 -5.35 0.05 3.30
N PHE A 15 -5.71 -0.13 4.58
CA PHE A 15 -6.41 -1.33 5.06
C PHE A 15 -7.71 -1.68 4.29
N PRO A 16 -8.58 -0.72 3.96
CA PRO A 16 -9.78 -1.01 3.15
C PRO A 16 -9.47 -1.39 1.68
N LEU A 17 -8.26 -1.08 1.20
CA LEU A 17 -7.84 -1.24 -0.19
C LEU A 17 -7.00 -2.51 -0.43
N VAL A 18 -6.78 -3.34 0.61
CA VAL A 18 -5.96 -4.56 0.53
C VAL A 18 -6.42 -5.49 -0.60
N SER A 19 -7.73 -5.69 -0.73
CA SER A 19 -8.30 -6.54 -1.78
C SER A 19 -8.07 -5.97 -3.18
N GLU A 20 -8.16 -4.65 -3.34
CA GLU A 20 -7.91 -3.96 -4.61
C GLU A 20 -6.42 -4.08 -4.99
N LEU A 21 -5.50 -3.92 -4.03
CA LEU A 21 -4.07 -4.13 -4.27
C LEU A 21 -3.79 -5.56 -4.75
N ALA A 22 -4.40 -6.55 -4.08
CA ALA A 22 -4.25 -7.95 -4.46
C ALA A 22 -4.79 -8.20 -5.89
N ALA A 23 -5.89 -7.55 -6.29
CA ALA A 23 -6.44 -7.66 -7.63
C ALA A 23 -5.52 -7.03 -8.69
N GLU A 24 -4.98 -5.83 -8.45
CA GLU A 24 -4.07 -5.15 -9.38
C GLU A 24 -2.77 -5.93 -9.57
N ILE A 25 -2.19 -6.45 -8.48
CA ILE A 25 -1.00 -7.29 -8.55
C ILE A 25 -1.29 -8.57 -9.31
N ALA A 26 -2.40 -9.25 -8.97
CA ALA A 26 -2.81 -10.47 -9.65
C ALA A 26 -2.96 -10.26 -11.17
N ALA A 27 -3.60 -9.16 -11.58
CA ALA A 27 -3.72 -8.80 -12.99
C ALA A 27 -2.35 -8.54 -13.63
N GLY A 28 -1.47 -7.79 -12.97
CA GLY A 28 -0.15 -7.44 -13.50
C GLY A 28 0.82 -8.63 -13.61
N VAL A 29 0.75 -9.60 -12.72
CA VAL A 29 1.59 -10.82 -12.75
C VAL A 29 0.90 -12.02 -13.40
N PHE A 30 -0.29 -11.84 -13.98
CA PHE A 30 -1.10 -12.90 -14.61
C PHE A 30 -1.43 -14.07 -13.66
N MET A 31 -1.82 -13.74 -12.43
CA MET A 31 -2.25 -14.69 -11.41
C MET A 31 -3.72 -14.48 -11.04
N ARG A 32 -4.29 -15.44 -10.28
CA ARG A 32 -5.61 -15.25 -9.67
C ARG A 32 -5.44 -14.42 -8.40
N GLN A 33 -6.42 -13.58 -8.07
CA GLN A 33 -6.40 -12.80 -6.82
C GLN A 33 -6.22 -13.69 -5.58
N SER A 34 -6.79 -14.90 -5.58
CA SER A 34 -6.63 -15.90 -4.52
C SER A 34 -5.20 -16.43 -4.31
N GLN A 35 -4.27 -16.13 -5.22
CA GLN A 35 -2.86 -16.45 -5.08
C GLN A 35 -2.06 -15.30 -4.48
N VAL A 36 -2.62 -14.10 -4.40
CA VAL A 36 -1.94 -12.91 -3.88
C VAL A 36 -2.44 -12.68 -2.47
N HIS A 37 -1.56 -12.91 -1.49
CA HIS A 37 -1.90 -12.74 -0.09
C HIS A 37 -1.09 -11.61 0.52
N THR A 38 -1.76 -10.60 1.04
CA THR A 38 -1.14 -9.57 1.87
C THR A 38 -0.89 -10.16 3.27
N MET A 39 0.38 -10.31 3.63
CA MET A 39 0.80 -10.92 4.91
C MET A 39 0.84 -9.91 6.05
N GLY A 40 1.07 -8.64 5.72
CA GLY A 40 1.11 -7.56 6.69
C GLY A 40 1.33 -6.22 6.00
N ALA A 41 1.02 -5.16 6.72
CA ALA A 41 1.32 -3.80 6.32
C ALA A 41 1.74 -2.99 7.56
N ASN A 42 2.75 -2.15 7.41
CA ASN A 42 3.24 -1.27 8.46
C ASN A 42 3.53 0.12 7.90
N ALA A 43 3.44 1.15 8.74
CA ALA A 43 3.88 2.48 8.35
C ALA A 43 5.40 2.50 8.20
N ALA A 44 5.91 3.19 7.18
CA ALA A 44 7.35 3.36 7.03
C ALA A 44 7.86 4.26 8.17
N SER A 45 8.86 3.79 8.91
CA SER A 45 9.39 4.49 10.11
C SER A 45 9.91 5.89 9.83
N GLN A 46 10.43 6.12 8.61
CA GLN A 46 10.96 7.42 8.18
C GLN A 46 9.89 8.34 7.57
N GLN A 47 8.77 7.78 7.10
CA GLN A 47 7.71 8.45 6.37
C GLN A 47 6.37 7.80 6.74
N PRO A 48 5.71 8.22 7.84
CA PRO A 48 4.46 7.60 8.30
C PRO A 48 3.30 7.71 7.29
N GLU A 49 3.43 8.57 6.29
CA GLU A 49 2.56 8.69 5.12
C GLU A 49 2.71 7.55 4.11
N ASN A 50 3.75 6.72 4.24
CA ASN A 50 4.00 5.58 3.37
C ASN A 50 3.72 4.27 4.10
N THR A 51 3.22 3.29 3.36
CA THR A 51 2.91 1.96 3.86
C THR A 51 3.84 0.92 3.23
N ILE A 52 4.57 0.19 4.06
CA ILE A 52 5.33 -0.99 3.66
C ILE A 52 4.38 -2.17 3.73
N VAL A 53 4.18 -2.85 2.60
CA VAL A 53 3.28 -3.99 2.47
C VAL A 53 4.09 -5.23 2.13
N LEU A 54 3.92 -6.28 2.94
CA LEU A 54 4.48 -7.59 2.70
C LEU A 54 3.46 -8.49 1.98
N ILE A 55 3.85 -9.01 0.83
CA ILE A 55 2.96 -9.75 -0.07
C ILE A 55 3.58 -11.11 -0.37
N ASN A 56 2.77 -12.16 -0.27
CA ASN A 56 3.14 -13.50 -0.67
C ASN A 56 2.34 -13.92 -1.91
N LEU A 57 3.06 -14.24 -2.97
CA LEU A 57 2.51 -14.83 -4.19
C LEU A 57 2.59 -16.36 -4.07
N GLY A 58 1.43 -17.02 -4.14
CA GLY A 58 1.29 -18.47 -4.11
C GLY A 58 1.33 -19.09 -5.52
N PRO A 59 2.02 -20.22 -5.73
CA PRO A 59 2.00 -20.93 -7.01
C PRO A 59 0.70 -21.74 -7.20
N LEU A 60 0.32 -22.02 -8.46
CA LEU A 60 -0.76 -22.96 -8.78
C LEU A 60 -0.39 -24.44 -8.53
N GLY A 61 0.91 -24.74 -8.52
CA GLY A 61 1.46 -26.08 -8.27
C GLY A 61 2.30 -26.11 -7.00
N VAL A 62 3.34 -26.96 -6.98
CA VAL A 62 4.23 -27.11 -5.82
C VAL A 62 5.16 -25.88 -5.65
N LYS A 63 5.61 -25.29 -6.77
CA LYS A 63 6.50 -24.13 -6.80
C LYS A 63 6.28 -23.34 -8.09
N PHE A 64 6.81 -22.11 -8.14
CA PHE A 64 6.89 -21.39 -9.41
C PHE A 64 7.98 -21.99 -10.30
N ASP A 65 7.66 -22.15 -11.58
CA ASP A 65 8.66 -22.43 -12.61
C ASP A 65 9.70 -21.31 -12.65
N ASN A 66 10.95 -21.63 -12.95
CA ASN A 66 12.04 -20.65 -12.93
C ASN A 66 11.76 -19.47 -13.87
N THR A 67 11.23 -19.76 -15.07
CA THR A 67 10.82 -18.75 -16.05
C THR A 67 9.71 -17.84 -15.49
N THR A 68 8.68 -18.42 -14.86
CA THR A 68 7.56 -17.66 -14.28
C THR A 68 8.03 -16.80 -13.12
N ALA A 69 8.86 -17.35 -12.23
CA ALA A 69 9.45 -16.62 -11.11
C ALA A 69 10.32 -15.45 -11.59
N PHE A 70 11.17 -15.69 -12.59
CA PHE A 70 12.03 -14.65 -13.15
C PHE A 70 11.24 -13.56 -13.89
N MET A 71 10.24 -13.93 -14.70
CA MET A 71 9.36 -12.94 -15.36
C MET A 71 8.58 -12.11 -14.34
N THR A 72 8.12 -12.73 -13.25
CA THR A 72 7.44 -12.01 -12.17
C THR A 72 8.39 -11.04 -11.48
N TYR A 73 9.60 -11.47 -11.16
CA TYR A 73 10.66 -10.63 -10.61
C TYR A 73 10.96 -9.42 -11.50
N GLU A 74 11.17 -9.65 -12.80
CA GLU A 74 11.43 -8.60 -13.79
C GLU A 74 10.29 -7.58 -13.85
N LYS A 75 9.03 -8.04 -13.80
CA LYS A 75 7.86 -7.16 -13.81
C LYS A 75 7.79 -6.24 -12.59
N PHE A 76 8.12 -6.75 -11.40
CA PHE A 76 8.18 -5.90 -10.21
C PHE A 76 9.27 -4.84 -10.34
N TRP A 77 10.50 -5.25 -10.66
CA TRP A 77 11.65 -4.33 -10.74
C TRP A 77 11.53 -3.27 -11.84
N HIS A 78 10.95 -3.63 -12.98
CA HIS A 78 10.71 -2.69 -14.07
C HIS A 78 9.40 -1.90 -13.93
N LYS A 79 8.74 -1.97 -12.77
CA LYS A 79 7.44 -1.33 -12.49
C LYS A 79 6.38 -1.60 -13.58
N GLN A 80 6.34 -2.82 -14.11
CA GLN A 80 5.40 -3.23 -15.17
C GLN A 80 4.05 -3.71 -14.62
N ILE A 81 3.80 -3.51 -13.33
CA ILE A 81 2.56 -3.88 -12.65
C ILE A 81 1.76 -2.60 -12.48
N ALA A 82 0.62 -2.52 -13.16
CA ALA A 82 -0.22 -1.32 -13.17
C ALA A 82 -1.00 -1.19 -11.86
N ILE A 83 -0.33 -0.76 -10.79
CA ILE A 83 -0.98 -0.40 -9.54
C ILE A 83 -1.56 1.01 -9.70
N LYS A 84 -2.88 1.16 -9.50
CA LYS A 84 -3.56 2.45 -9.64
C LYS A 84 -3.01 3.49 -8.65
N ALA A 85 -2.32 4.50 -9.18
CA ALA A 85 -1.76 5.60 -8.38
C ALA A 85 -2.83 6.43 -7.64
N SER A 86 -4.09 6.45 -8.11
CA SER A 86 -5.20 7.13 -7.44
C SER A 86 -5.50 6.57 -6.05
N PHE A 87 -5.22 5.29 -5.83
CA PHE A 87 -5.50 4.59 -4.58
C PHE A 87 -4.26 4.40 -3.71
N PHE A 88 -3.13 4.06 -4.33
CA PHE A 88 -1.92 3.62 -3.62
C PHE A 88 -0.74 4.59 -3.73
N GLY A 89 -0.90 5.69 -4.48
CA GLY A 89 0.20 6.60 -4.80
C GLY A 89 1.26 5.95 -5.69
N GLU A 90 2.44 6.55 -5.71
CA GLU A 90 3.61 5.88 -6.30
C GLU A 90 4.04 4.71 -5.43
N TYR A 91 4.49 3.64 -6.08
CA TYR A 91 5.03 2.49 -5.38
C TYR A 91 6.50 2.26 -5.71
N GLU A 92 7.22 1.74 -4.73
CA GLU A 92 8.60 1.28 -4.84
C GLU A 92 8.69 -0.19 -4.43
N VAL A 93 9.55 -0.93 -5.11
CA VAL A 93 9.82 -2.33 -4.77
C VAL A 93 11.03 -2.35 -3.86
N LEU A 94 10.85 -2.81 -2.62
CA LEU A 94 11.96 -2.91 -1.66
C LEU A 94 12.79 -4.16 -1.93
N TYR A 95 12.14 -5.32 -2.06
CA TYR A 95 12.78 -6.55 -2.53
C TYR A 95 11.77 -7.56 -3.07
N VAL A 96 12.30 -8.51 -3.82
CA VAL A 96 11.60 -9.73 -4.27
C VAL A 96 12.46 -10.93 -3.89
N LYS A 97 11.94 -11.81 -3.04
CA LYS A 97 12.64 -12.99 -2.51
C LYS A 97 11.97 -14.28 -2.99
N TYR A 98 12.74 -15.08 -3.73
CA TYR A 98 12.39 -16.45 -4.12
C TYR A 98 13.66 -17.25 -4.42
N PRO A 99 13.72 -18.55 -4.08
CA PRO A 99 14.91 -19.37 -4.35
C PRO A 99 15.27 -19.40 -5.85
N GLY A 100 16.56 -19.18 -6.16
CA GLY A 100 17.06 -19.20 -7.54
C GLY A 100 16.97 -17.86 -8.29
N LEU A 101 16.46 -16.79 -7.65
CA LEU A 101 16.50 -15.44 -8.22
C LEU A 101 17.80 -14.69 -7.91
N PRO A 102 18.19 -13.72 -8.75
CA PRO A 102 19.29 -12.83 -8.45
C PRO A 102 19.00 -11.99 -7.19
N PRO A 103 20.04 -11.52 -6.48
CA PRO A 103 19.86 -10.61 -5.36
C PRO A 103 19.11 -9.35 -5.82
N SER A 104 18.18 -8.89 -4.99
CA SER A 104 17.50 -7.62 -5.20
C SER A 104 18.53 -6.49 -5.23
N PRO A 105 18.55 -5.60 -6.25
CA PRO A 105 19.44 -4.45 -6.28
C PRO A 105 19.24 -3.57 -5.03
N PRO A 106 20.27 -2.84 -4.57
CA PRO A 106 20.16 -2.03 -3.37
C PRO A 106 19.11 -0.93 -3.58
N SER A 107 17.97 -1.08 -2.92
CA SER A 107 16.96 -0.04 -2.81
C SER A 107 17.56 1.13 -2.03
N THR A 108 17.34 2.37 -2.51
CA THR A 108 17.94 3.60 -1.96
C THR A 108 17.45 4.00 -0.57
N THR A 109 16.64 3.18 0.09
CA THR A 109 16.17 3.41 1.45
C THR A 109 16.82 2.39 2.37
N SER A 110 17.93 2.81 2.98
CA SER A 110 18.73 1.97 3.87
C SER A 110 18.00 1.65 5.18
N SER A 111 18.27 0.44 5.67
CA SER A 111 18.04 -0.11 7.02
C SER A 111 16.64 -0.65 7.35
N ILE A 112 16.39 -1.89 6.93
CA ILE A 112 15.57 -2.83 7.70
C ILE A 112 16.51 -3.89 8.27
N THR A 113 16.56 -3.94 9.60
CA THR A 113 17.16 -4.99 10.40
C THR A 113 16.51 -6.34 10.07
N THR A 114 17.37 -7.30 9.79
CA THR A 114 17.14 -8.74 9.69
C THR A 114 16.15 -9.24 10.75
N ILE A 115 15.04 -9.83 10.30
CA ILE A 115 14.31 -10.84 11.07
C ILE A 115 14.60 -12.17 10.38
N ASP A 116 15.45 -12.99 10.99
CA ASP A 116 15.42 -14.43 10.77
C ASP A 116 15.86 -15.16 12.04
N GLY A 117 14.99 -16.03 12.54
CA GLY A 117 15.18 -16.85 13.73
C GLY A 117 14.84 -18.30 13.43
N GLY A 118 15.88 -19.15 13.40
CA GLY A 118 15.85 -20.59 13.72
C GLY A 118 16.25 -21.58 12.60
N PRO A 119 16.73 -22.81 12.92
CA PRO A 119 17.55 -23.27 14.04
C PRO A 119 18.81 -24.10 13.65
N LEU A 120 19.72 -24.31 14.61
CA LEU A 120 21.01 -25.05 14.60
C LEU A 120 20.86 -26.59 14.27
N PRO A 121 21.93 -27.39 13.96
CA PRO A 121 23.04 -27.68 14.90
C PRO A 121 24.45 -27.96 14.29
N GLY A 122 25.50 -27.93 15.14
CA GLY A 122 26.60 -28.90 15.05
C GLY A 122 28.04 -28.41 14.83
N HIS A 123 28.73 -28.14 15.94
CA HIS A 123 30.06 -28.68 16.32
C HIS A 123 31.24 -28.66 15.31
N GLY A 124 32.31 -27.93 15.64
CA GLY A 124 33.63 -28.09 15.00
C GLY A 124 34.60 -26.91 15.14
N ASN A 125 35.22 -26.79 16.30
CA ASN A 125 36.51 -26.17 16.59
C ASN A 125 37.57 -26.32 15.47
N ASN A 126 38.15 -25.19 15.03
CA ASN A 126 39.60 -24.91 14.97
C ASN A 126 39.88 -23.68 14.09
N GLY A 127 40.43 -22.64 14.71
CA GLY A 127 40.92 -21.46 14.01
C GLY A 127 42.08 -21.80 13.09
N ARG A 128 41.98 -21.37 11.82
CA ARG A 128 43.15 -21.11 10.99
C ARG A 128 42.83 -20.06 9.93
N THR A 129 43.39 -18.89 10.19
CA THR A 129 43.65 -17.78 9.27
C THR A 129 44.00 -18.26 7.87
N ILE A 130 43.21 -17.84 6.87
CA ILE A 130 43.69 -17.63 5.51
C ILE A 130 42.88 -16.48 4.87
N GLN A 131 43.37 -15.25 5.02
CA GLN A 131 43.24 -14.27 3.93
C GLN A 131 44.31 -14.61 2.90
N PRO A 132 44.02 -14.58 1.59
CA PRO A 132 44.09 -13.32 0.83
C PRO A 132 42.97 -13.27 -0.24
N LEU A 133 42.62 -12.20 -0.94
CA LEU A 133 43.36 -11.04 -1.43
C LEU A 133 42.48 -9.79 -1.22
N GLY A 134 43.04 -8.78 -0.55
CA GLY A 134 42.56 -7.42 -0.71
C GLY A 134 42.82 -6.97 -2.15
N VAL A 135 41.76 -6.76 -2.92
CA VAL A 135 41.85 -5.94 -4.12
C VAL A 135 41.84 -4.49 -3.66
N ASP A 136 42.89 -3.80 -4.07
CA ASP A 136 43.20 -2.42 -3.78
C ASP A 136 42.00 -1.49 -4.03
N VAL A 137 41.62 -0.74 -2.99
CA VAL A 137 40.64 0.35 -3.07
C VAL A 137 41.32 1.50 -3.81
N ARG A 138 41.33 1.44 -5.15
CA ARG A 138 41.57 2.63 -5.94
C ARG A 138 40.30 3.48 -5.96
N ARG A 139 40.17 4.27 -4.91
CA ARG A 139 39.28 5.42 -4.77
C ARG A 139 39.58 6.43 -5.89
N LYS A 140 39.00 6.24 -7.09
CA LYS A 140 38.84 7.31 -8.08
C LYS A 140 37.80 6.95 -9.14
N GLN A 141 36.56 7.35 -8.91
CA GLN A 141 35.78 7.99 -9.97
C GLN A 141 34.90 9.06 -9.33
N LYS A 142 35.48 10.26 -9.28
CA LYS A 142 34.71 11.50 -9.35
C LYS A 142 33.98 11.43 -10.69
N GLY A 143 32.73 10.98 -10.69
CA GLY A 143 31.87 11.01 -11.86
C GLY A 143 31.57 12.46 -12.21
N GLY A 144 32.53 13.11 -12.89
CA GLY A 144 32.22 14.34 -13.59
C GLY A 144 31.13 14.03 -14.59
N LEU A 145 30.05 14.82 -14.59
CA LEU A 145 29.06 14.78 -15.66
C LEU A 145 29.83 14.85 -16.98
N GLY A 146 29.84 13.72 -17.70
CA GLY A 146 30.54 13.64 -18.99
C GLY A 146 30.03 14.77 -19.87
N GLY A 147 30.91 15.39 -20.66
CA GLY A 147 30.53 16.52 -21.53
C GLY A 147 29.32 16.25 -22.43
N GLY A 148 29.00 14.97 -22.69
CA GLY A 148 27.76 14.55 -23.34
C GLY A 148 26.48 14.87 -22.56
N MET A 149 26.46 14.74 -21.23
CA MET A 149 25.28 15.06 -20.41
C MET A 149 25.01 16.57 -20.39
N ILE A 150 26.07 17.39 -20.37
CA ILE A 150 25.95 18.84 -20.50
C ILE A 150 25.44 19.23 -21.89
N ALA A 151 25.94 18.57 -22.95
CA ALA A 151 25.47 18.81 -24.32
C ALA A 151 23.98 18.47 -24.50
N ILE A 152 23.48 17.41 -23.86
CA ILE A 152 22.05 17.04 -23.91
C ILE A 152 21.19 18.09 -23.20
N ILE A 153 21.60 18.57 -22.03
CA ILE A 153 20.84 19.60 -21.29
C ILE A 153 20.78 20.90 -22.09
N VAL A 154 21.89 21.31 -22.71
CA VAL A 154 21.93 22.52 -23.57
C VAL A 154 21.06 22.34 -24.81
N LEU A 155 21.11 21.17 -25.46
CA LEU A 155 20.30 20.90 -26.64
C LEU A 155 18.80 20.95 -26.33
N LEU A 156 18.38 20.38 -25.20
CA LEU A 156 16.99 20.39 -24.76
C LEU A 156 16.52 21.81 -24.38
N SER A 157 17.37 22.60 -23.73
CA SER A 157 17.00 23.98 -23.37
C SER A 157 16.80 24.86 -24.61
N VAL A 158 17.65 24.70 -25.63
CA VAL A 158 17.53 25.45 -26.89
C VAL A 158 16.24 25.08 -27.63
N ILE A 159 15.92 23.78 -27.72
CA ILE A 159 14.68 23.32 -28.36
C ILE A 159 13.45 23.84 -27.62
N ALA A 160 13.46 23.80 -26.28
CA ALA A 160 12.36 24.32 -25.45
C ALA A 160 12.17 25.83 -25.63
N ILE A 161 13.25 26.62 -25.69
CA ILE A 161 13.17 28.08 -25.89
C ILE A 161 12.59 28.40 -27.27
N VAL A 162 13.02 27.72 -28.33
CA VAL A 162 12.48 27.92 -29.69
C VAL A 162 10.98 27.61 -29.72
N PHE A 163 10.57 26.53 -29.06
CA PHE A 163 9.16 26.16 -28.95
C PHE A 163 8.33 27.20 -28.16
N CYS A 164 8.85 27.67 -27.03
CA CYS A 164 8.21 28.71 -26.21
C CYS A 164 8.06 30.04 -26.97
N VAL A 165 9.08 30.45 -27.73
CA VAL A 165 9.01 31.67 -28.56
C VAL A 165 8.03 31.50 -29.70
N GLY A 166 8.00 30.34 -30.35
CA GLY A 166 7.02 30.02 -31.39
C GLY A 166 5.58 30.06 -30.86
N ALA A 167 5.33 29.44 -29.71
CA ALA A 167 4.04 29.45 -29.05
C ALA A 167 3.62 30.87 -28.61
N ALA A 168 4.54 31.65 -28.03
CA ALA A 168 4.29 33.04 -27.67
C ALA A 168 3.98 33.90 -28.90
N TRP A 169 4.72 33.74 -30.00
CA TRP A 169 4.47 34.44 -31.26
C TRP A 169 3.08 34.11 -31.83
N VAL A 170 2.71 32.83 -31.84
CA VAL A 170 1.37 32.38 -32.26
C VAL A 170 0.27 32.93 -31.34
N PHE A 171 0.51 32.96 -30.03
CA PHE A 171 -0.43 33.49 -29.04
C PHE A 171 -0.63 35.00 -29.21
N ILE A 172 0.45 35.75 -29.45
CA ILE A 172 0.39 37.20 -29.71
C ILE A 172 -0.34 37.48 -31.04
N LEU A 173 -0.08 36.69 -32.10
CA LEU A 173 -0.80 36.81 -33.37
C LEU A 173 -2.29 36.46 -33.24
N LYS A 174 -2.63 35.52 -32.36
CA LYS A 174 -4.02 35.14 -32.06
C LYS A 174 -4.73 36.23 -31.24
N CYS A 175 -4.03 36.84 -30.27
CA CYS A 175 -4.55 37.95 -29.45
C CYS A 175 -4.69 39.27 -30.24
N GLY A 176 -3.88 39.49 -31.27
CA GLY A 176 -4.00 40.66 -32.15
C GLY A 176 -5.25 40.66 -33.04
N ARG A 177 -5.93 39.52 -33.22
CA ARG A 177 -7.19 39.42 -34.00
C ARG A 177 -8.46 39.55 -33.17
N HIS A 178 -8.36 39.58 -31.84
CA HIS A 178 -9.52 39.61 -30.95
C HIS A 178 -9.68 40.91 -30.13
N SER A 179 -8.78 41.89 -30.29
CA SER A 179 -8.95 43.22 -29.68
C SER A 179 -9.23 44.27 -30.74
N SER A 180 -10.48 44.33 -31.17
CA SER A 180 -11.05 45.48 -31.89
C SER A 180 -12.56 45.51 -31.67
N GLN A 181 -12.97 46.02 -30.51
CA GLN A 181 -14.26 46.69 -30.32
C GLN A 181 -14.05 47.83 -29.30
N PRO A 182 -14.39 49.09 -29.65
CA PRO A 182 -14.12 50.26 -28.83
C PRO A 182 -15.15 50.50 -27.73
N ALA A 183 -14.74 51.34 -26.79
CA ALA A 183 -15.36 51.69 -25.52
C ALA A 183 -16.70 52.44 -25.60
N SER A 184 -17.48 52.34 -24.52
CA SER A 184 -18.23 53.46 -23.97
C SER A 184 -18.47 53.26 -22.46
N THR A 185 -18.01 54.23 -21.67
CA THR A 185 -18.16 54.30 -20.21
C THR A 185 -19.16 55.43 -19.86
N ILE A 186 -19.90 55.22 -18.76
CA ILE A 186 -20.64 56.17 -17.88
C ILE A 186 -22.02 56.65 -18.37
N GLU A 187 -23.12 56.23 -17.71
CA GLU A 187 -23.84 57.03 -16.69
C GLU A 187 -25.13 56.38 -16.16
N ALA A 188 -25.20 56.33 -14.81
CA ALA A 188 -26.26 56.78 -13.90
C ALA A 188 -27.72 56.26 -13.97
N PHE A 189 -28.25 56.15 -12.74
CA PHE A 189 -29.64 56.08 -12.27
C PHE A 189 -30.32 54.72 -12.01
N VAL A 190 -31.00 54.71 -10.86
CA VAL A 190 -31.48 53.58 -10.02
C VAL A 190 -32.99 53.32 -10.30
N PRO A 191 -33.73 52.53 -9.50
CA PRO A 191 -34.13 51.13 -9.63
C PRO A 191 -35.60 50.89 -10.10
N SER A 192 -35.94 49.60 -10.22
CA SER A 192 -37.19 48.96 -9.74
C SER A 192 -38.18 48.36 -10.76
N LEU A 193 -38.66 47.17 -10.35
CA LEU A 193 -40.07 46.76 -10.30
C LEU A 193 -40.72 46.03 -11.49
N ALA A 194 -41.32 44.88 -11.11
CA ALA A 194 -42.42 44.10 -11.70
C ALA A 194 -42.11 43.22 -12.93
N LYS A 195 -42.14 41.88 -12.77
CA LYS A 195 -43.30 40.94 -12.95
C LYS A 195 -43.64 40.76 -14.45
N THR A 196 -43.84 39.57 -15.03
CA THR A 196 -44.67 38.44 -14.58
C THR A 196 -44.54 37.24 -15.54
N SER A 197 -44.84 36.04 -15.02
CA SER A 197 -45.52 34.90 -15.69
C SER A 197 -44.75 34.15 -16.79
N GLY A 198 -44.29 32.91 -16.60
CA GLY A 198 -45.07 31.65 -16.57
C GLY A 198 -44.72 30.87 -17.86
N ALA A 199 -44.70 29.55 -18.01
CA ALA A 199 -44.98 28.37 -17.20
C ALA A 199 -44.52 27.14 -18.05
N VAL A 200 -44.15 26.04 -17.39
CA VAL A 200 -44.33 24.62 -17.81
C VAL A 200 -43.59 24.08 -19.05
N GLY A 201 -42.93 22.93 -18.88
CA GLY A 201 -42.47 22.08 -19.98
C GLY A 201 -41.68 20.84 -19.54
N SER A 202 -42.27 19.97 -18.72
CA SER A 202 -41.78 18.60 -18.48
C SER A 202 -42.02 17.70 -19.70
N MET A 203 -41.06 16.85 -20.07
CA MET A 203 -41.33 15.59 -20.78
C MET A 203 -40.37 14.48 -20.32
N MET A 204 -40.97 13.33 -20.01
CA MET A 204 -40.39 12.04 -19.63
C MET A 204 -39.87 11.24 -20.84
N PHE A 205 -38.90 10.36 -20.61
CA PHE A 205 -38.78 9.01 -21.20
C PHE A 205 -37.66 8.27 -20.43
N GLY A 206 -37.71 7.01 -19.99
CA GLY A 206 -38.68 5.92 -20.02
C GLY A 206 -38.10 4.78 -19.15
N SER A 207 -38.97 4.02 -18.49
CA SER A 207 -38.65 2.94 -17.55
C SER A 207 -38.20 1.66 -18.24
N GLY A 208 -37.20 0.96 -17.68
CA GLY A 208 -36.83 -0.42 -18.02
C GLY A 208 -36.42 -1.17 -16.75
N ALA A 209 -37.19 -2.21 -16.41
CA ALA A 209 -37.01 -3.03 -15.21
C ALA A 209 -35.85 -4.04 -15.39
N SER A 210 -35.14 -4.33 -14.29
CA SER A 210 -34.64 -5.66 -13.86
C SER A 210 -33.28 -5.54 -13.17
N SER A 211 -33.30 -5.45 -11.83
CA SER A 211 -32.45 -6.21 -10.92
C SER A 211 -32.77 -5.74 -9.51
N ALA A 212 -33.55 -6.54 -8.78
CA ALA A 212 -33.63 -6.40 -7.34
C ALA A 212 -32.26 -6.82 -6.79
N SER A 213 -31.32 -5.87 -6.74
CA SER A 213 -30.19 -5.97 -5.83
C SER A 213 -30.80 -6.00 -4.44
N LEU A 214 -30.78 -7.17 -3.80
CA LEU A 214 -30.94 -7.30 -2.37
C LEU A 214 -29.83 -6.45 -1.75
N SER A 215 -30.14 -5.18 -1.48
CA SER A 215 -29.32 -4.40 -0.60
C SER A 215 -29.44 -5.10 0.75
N PHE A 216 -28.44 -5.90 1.09
CA PHE A 216 -28.05 -6.01 2.48
C PHE A 216 -27.58 -4.61 2.89
N GLY A 217 -28.56 -3.72 3.10
CA GLY A 217 -28.41 -2.55 3.91
C GLY A 217 -28.20 -3.07 5.31
N SER A 218 -26.99 -3.53 5.59
CA SER A 218 -26.52 -3.59 6.96
C SER A 218 -26.49 -2.13 7.38
N SER A 219 -27.53 -1.71 8.10
CA SER A 219 -27.45 -0.57 8.98
C SER A 219 -26.39 -0.89 10.03
N PHE A 220 -25.12 -0.81 9.64
CA PHE A 220 -24.08 -0.37 10.54
C PHE A 220 -24.47 1.06 10.89
N ALA A 221 -25.37 1.18 11.87
CA ALA A 221 -25.37 2.35 12.71
C ALA A 221 -23.90 2.58 13.05
N THR A 222 -23.41 3.76 12.72
CA THR A 222 -22.03 4.19 12.93
C THR A 222 -21.73 4.12 14.42
N TYR A 223 -21.46 2.91 14.89
CA TYR A 223 -20.95 2.68 16.21
C TYR A 223 -19.46 2.87 16.04
N ILE A 224 -19.06 4.13 16.01
CA ILE A 224 -17.76 4.52 16.56
C ILE A 224 -17.90 4.26 18.06
N GLU A 225 -17.94 2.99 18.43
CA GLU A 225 -17.71 2.59 19.80
C GLU A 225 -16.22 2.70 19.98
N THR A 226 -15.85 3.64 20.83
CA THR A 226 -14.60 3.60 21.56
C THR A 226 -14.28 2.15 21.93
N ALA A 227 -13.13 1.61 21.49
CA ALA A 227 -12.70 0.29 21.89
C ALA A 227 -12.72 0.20 23.43
N ARG A 228 -13.64 -0.61 23.97
CA ARG A 228 -13.79 -0.82 25.42
C ARG A 228 -12.72 -1.82 25.86
N THR A 229 -11.91 -1.43 26.83
CA THR A 229 -10.95 -2.36 27.44
C THR A 229 -11.68 -3.24 28.44
N PHE A 230 -11.55 -4.54 28.28
CA PHE A 230 -12.11 -5.54 29.19
C PHE A 230 -11.00 -6.12 30.07
N SER A 231 -11.33 -6.41 31.33
CA SER A 231 -10.38 -7.10 32.22
C SER A 231 -10.34 -8.60 31.92
N ALA A 232 -9.24 -9.28 32.24
CA ALA A 232 -9.13 -10.73 32.06
C ALA A 232 -10.25 -11.50 32.77
N GLY A 233 -10.59 -11.11 34.00
CA GLY A 233 -11.68 -11.72 34.78
C GLY A 233 -13.07 -11.50 34.17
N GLU A 234 -13.29 -10.39 33.47
CA GLU A 234 -14.54 -10.13 32.76
C GLU A 234 -14.69 -11.05 31.53
N ILE A 235 -13.60 -11.25 30.79
CA ILE A 235 -13.56 -12.18 29.65
C ILE A 235 -13.69 -13.64 30.11
N GLU A 236 -13.04 -14.01 31.22
CA GLU A 236 -13.17 -15.34 31.83
C GLU A 236 -14.61 -15.61 32.25
N ARG A 237 -15.25 -14.67 32.96
CA ARG A 237 -16.66 -14.80 33.33
C ARG A 237 -17.58 -14.88 32.12
N ALA A 238 -17.33 -14.06 31.11
CA ALA A 238 -18.15 -14.06 29.89
C ALA A 238 -18.08 -15.38 29.14
N THR A 239 -16.96 -16.08 29.21
CA THR A 239 -16.70 -17.36 28.52
C THR A 239 -16.85 -18.59 29.40
N ASP A 240 -17.33 -18.43 30.64
CA ASP A 240 -17.42 -19.52 31.62
C ASP A 240 -16.07 -20.22 31.83
N ASN A 241 -15.03 -19.42 32.09
CA ASN A 241 -13.64 -19.86 32.24
C ASN A 241 -13.07 -20.58 30.99
N TYR A 242 -13.42 -20.09 29.80
CA TYR A 242 -13.05 -20.69 28.50
C TYR A 242 -13.52 -22.15 28.37
N ASP A 243 -14.76 -22.42 28.74
CA ASP A 243 -15.35 -23.77 28.66
C ASP A 243 -15.35 -24.30 27.21
N ASP A 244 -14.89 -25.54 27.03
CA ASP A 244 -14.76 -26.16 25.70
C ASP A 244 -16.11 -26.33 24.98
N SER A 245 -17.24 -26.40 25.70
CA SER A 245 -18.58 -26.46 25.08
C SER A 245 -18.99 -25.16 24.39
N ARG A 246 -18.30 -24.05 24.68
CA ARG A 246 -18.54 -22.74 24.07
C ARG A 246 -17.63 -22.47 22.88
N ILE A 247 -16.80 -23.42 22.47
CA ILE A 247 -15.94 -23.28 21.31
C ILE A 247 -16.79 -23.19 20.04
N LEU A 248 -16.60 -22.11 19.29
CA LEU A 248 -17.22 -21.89 17.99
C LEU A 248 -16.27 -22.26 16.84
N GLY A 249 -14.96 -22.24 17.09
CA GLY A 249 -13.96 -22.65 16.12
C GLY A 249 -12.56 -22.73 16.69
N GLU A 250 -11.75 -23.63 16.15
CA GLU A 250 -10.34 -23.82 16.49
C GLU A 250 -9.49 -23.81 15.21
N GLY A 251 -8.33 -23.15 15.27
CA GLY A 251 -7.37 -23.10 14.17
C GLY A 251 -5.94 -22.82 14.67
N GLY A 252 -4.98 -22.74 13.76
CA GLY A 252 -3.56 -22.57 14.11
C GLY A 252 -3.22 -21.28 14.86
N PHE A 253 -4.11 -20.29 14.86
CA PHE A 253 -3.91 -19.00 15.53
C PHE A 253 -4.54 -18.93 16.92
N GLY A 254 -5.37 -19.90 17.29
CA GLY A 254 -6.09 -19.89 18.57
C GLY A 254 -7.49 -20.50 18.49
N ARG A 255 -8.26 -20.26 19.55
CA ARG A 255 -9.64 -20.74 19.72
C ARG A 255 -10.59 -19.56 19.86
N VAL A 256 -11.77 -19.66 19.26
CA VAL A 256 -12.87 -18.70 19.39
C VAL A 256 -13.95 -19.30 20.27
N TYR A 257 -14.31 -18.60 21.34
CA TYR A 257 -15.35 -18.98 22.29
C TYR A 257 -16.56 -18.05 22.15
N SER A 258 -17.76 -18.60 22.33
CA SER A 258 -18.98 -17.83 22.54
C SER A 258 -19.01 -17.34 23.98
N GLY A 259 -19.18 -16.04 24.18
CA GLY A 259 -19.34 -15.44 25.50
C GLY A 259 -20.59 -14.57 25.62
N THR A 260 -20.96 -14.27 26.85
CA THR A 260 -21.99 -13.28 27.17
C THR A 260 -21.45 -12.39 28.26
N LEU A 261 -21.32 -11.10 27.97
CA LEU A 261 -20.85 -10.10 28.93
C LEU A 261 -21.88 -9.89 30.05
N ASP A 262 -21.47 -9.33 31.19
CA ASP A 262 -22.37 -9.03 32.32
C ASP A 262 -23.55 -8.14 31.92
N ASP A 263 -23.37 -7.29 30.91
CA ASP A 263 -24.40 -6.43 30.32
C ASP A 263 -25.43 -7.21 29.45
N GLY A 264 -25.33 -8.54 29.38
CA GLY A 264 -26.21 -9.41 28.58
C GLY A 264 -25.89 -9.44 27.09
N ILE A 265 -24.82 -8.77 26.67
CA ILE A 265 -24.38 -8.68 25.27
C ILE A 265 -23.62 -9.95 24.92
N ASN A 266 -24.06 -10.64 23.87
CA ASN A 266 -23.33 -11.79 23.31
C ASN A 266 -22.06 -11.30 22.60
N CYS A 267 -20.94 -11.96 22.88
CA CYS A 267 -19.64 -11.63 22.33
C CYS A 267 -18.91 -12.88 21.82
N LEU A 268 -17.90 -12.65 21.00
CA LEU A 268 -16.97 -13.67 20.55
C LEU A 268 -15.61 -13.36 21.16
N VAL A 269 -15.02 -14.35 21.84
CA VAL A 269 -13.73 -14.20 22.48
C VAL A 269 -12.71 -15.04 21.73
N PHE A 270 -11.73 -14.38 21.14
CA PHE A 270 -10.59 -15.04 20.50
C PHE A 270 -9.44 -15.16 21.49
N LYS A 271 -9.09 -16.40 21.85
CA LYS A 271 -7.94 -16.72 22.70
C LYS A 271 -6.82 -17.25 21.83
N THR A 272 -5.71 -16.53 21.77
CA THR A 272 -4.50 -16.97 21.06
C THR A 272 -3.87 -18.15 21.79
N ASN A 273 -3.18 -19.02 21.05
CA ASN A 273 -2.37 -20.08 21.65
C ASN A 273 -1.04 -19.47 22.12
N LEU A 274 -0.91 -19.22 23.43
CA LEU A 274 0.24 -18.56 24.05
C LEU A 274 1.52 -19.42 24.12
N LEU A 275 1.57 -20.61 23.51
CA LEU A 275 2.83 -21.36 23.36
C LEU A 275 3.89 -20.63 22.52
N SER A 276 3.59 -19.43 21.99
CA SER A 276 4.54 -18.49 21.38
C SER A 276 4.89 -17.28 22.27
N LEU A 277 4.36 -17.17 23.50
CA LEU A 277 4.49 -15.98 24.36
C LEU A 277 5.34 -16.17 25.63
N ASP A 278 5.59 -17.41 26.06
CA ASP A 278 6.60 -17.73 27.11
C ASP A 278 8.01 -17.24 26.71
N SER A 279 8.24 -17.09 25.39
CA SER A 279 9.49 -16.57 24.83
C SER A 279 9.70 -15.06 25.01
N TRP A 280 8.70 -14.28 25.44
CA TRP A 280 8.79 -12.81 25.50
C TRP A 280 8.75 -12.25 26.93
N GLU A 281 8.31 -13.04 27.93
CA GLU A 281 8.38 -12.62 29.34
C GLU A 281 9.84 -12.62 29.86
N ASP A 282 10.69 -13.48 29.30
CA ASP A 282 12.14 -13.47 29.54
C ASP A 282 12.82 -12.22 28.98
N GLU A 283 12.32 -11.67 27.86
CA GLU A 283 12.91 -10.49 27.20
C GLU A 283 12.55 -9.18 27.94
N ILE A 284 11.38 -9.10 28.58
CA ILE A 284 10.97 -7.93 29.36
C ILE A 284 11.74 -7.86 30.69
N ASN A 285 11.96 -9.00 31.36
CA ASN A 285 12.70 -9.02 32.64
C ASN A 285 14.18 -8.68 32.47
N LEU A 286 14.79 -8.94 31.31
CA LEU A 286 16.19 -8.59 31.04
C LEU A 286 16.44 -7.08 30.90
N THR A 287 15.41 -6.30 30.59
CA THR A 287 15.52 -4.83 30.40
C THR A 287 15.38 -4.02 31.70
N GLN A 288 14.99 -4.66 32.81
CA GLN A 288 14.84 -4.02 34.12
C GLN A 288 16.05 -4.27 35.06
N SER A 289 17.06 -5.05 34.64
CA SER A 289 18.24 -5.35 35.45
C SER A 289 19.57 -4.79 34.89
N LEU A 290 19.53 -3.78 34.02
CA LEU A 290 20.71 -3.03 33.55
C LEU A 290 20.55 -1.53 33.80
#